data_AF-A0A650CTN5-F1
#
_entry.id   AF-A0A650CTN5-F1
#
_cell.length_a   1.000
_cell.length_b   1.000
_cell.length_c   1.000
_cell.angle_alpha   90.00
_cell.angle_beta   90.00
_cell.angle_gamma   90.00
#
_symmetry.space_group_name_H-M   'P 1'
#
loop_
_entity.id
_entity.type
_entity.pdbx_description
1 polymer ?
#
loop_
_entity_poly.entity_id
_entity_poly.type
_entity_poly.pdbx_seq_one_letter_code
_entity_poly.pdbx_strand_id
1 'polypeptide(L)'
;MRLLNILLLTMLILPLFSFFTLSMSSYYQIPPLCYLSISYNVTQGNGIDVIFYASSPITFMIMTPSQFCQFYQTGLSQSIYSTTTNSLSRFFPLKSGQYYIVFYNNISNNPVTLNYYILSRPLPTGIADYGLKVNNGAISPYIEKIKSVIGAVEINKLLAYNSAPPAGICQYCASIQLNVVLQVNTIGGSQQLWLQNAIQIDTNNDSYRFLDNIWNFTGIFSCLSNSAVKGNGIVSLTNDGKDYYAYSTTFSTLLIPSLKYLLINTSYTSQGPMISFGYMNQSGLPIWYDNVTILIPNTLSAYILVDGYNFTSGGFAYDSELILGGGGCGEFTFFNESNVELAMIYQYLNGTLAPPKFLFPFGLDTEESADNLYTVSYNGVYLVSSGYQVINNLNENVSQFRFNVVNYIKVTDQNFPYIFTINVSGGVLPYKLNVTISNSSGNELSRYTYVLFPSVSAYYLPLSPLSPGNYTIKIKLTDFNGNSKSYEFPLTINPPPSLSVKEQTQGNFIQYNTSITLSASVNGGTNPYYLIFLNGKLVGNYSSTTQLQLKLQNGENNITLIAKDLLGKTAVITLVVNSGYNYVNIGIIVGIILIIVIIIALLITKRK
;
A
#
# COMPACT_ATOMS: atom_id res chain seq x y z
N MET A 1 22.50 -11.38 69.80
CA MET A 1 21.30 -12.20 70.12
C MET A 1 20.23 -11.24 70.61
N ARG A 2 18.97 -11.22 70.20
CA ARG A 2 18.14 -11.96 69.25
C ARG A 2 16.92 -11.03 69.09
N LEU A 3 16.58 -10.63 67.87
CA LEU A 3 15.38 -11.11 67.16
C LEU A 3 14.06 -10.87 67.92
N LEU A 4 13.21 -9.96 67.42
CA LEU A 4 11.84 -10.31 66.97
C LEU A 4 11.09 -9.09 66.39
N ASN A 5 10.47 -9.31 65.22
CA ASN A 5 9.25 -8.69 64.69
C ASN A 5 9.30 -7.25 64.14
N ILE A 6 9.71 -7.13 62.87
CA ILE A 6 8.95 -6.32 61.90
C ILE A 6 8.59 -7.26 60.74
N LEU A 7 7.31 -7.62 60.68
CA LEU A 7 6.69 -8.44 59.65
C LEU A 7 6.43 -7.54 58.43
N LEU A 8 7.42 -7.39 57.54
CA LEU A 8 7.19 -6.78 56.23
C LEU A 8 6.81 -7.87 55.24
N LEU A 9 5.53 -7.88 54.94
CA LEU A 9 4.91 -8.55 53.81
C LEU A 9 5.48 -7.94 52.51
N THR A 10 6.55 -8.49 51.98
CA THR A 10 6.85 -8.41 50.55
C THR A 10 7.07 -9.82 50.06
N MET A 11 6.01 -10.34 49.42
CA MET A 11 6.05 -11.56 48.65
C MET A 11 7.28 -11.54 47.76
N LEU A 12 7.97 -12.67 47.72
CA LEU A 12 8.83 -13.06 46.62
C LEU A 12 8.13 -12.65 45.31
N ILE A 13 8.60 -11.57 44.72
CA ILE A 13 8.43 -11.30 43.31
C ILE A 13 9.25 -12.42 42.65
N LEU A 14 8.57 -13.52 42.33
CA LEU A 14 9.01 -14.37 41.21
C LEU A 14 9.40 -13.40 40.10
N PRO A 15 10.58 -13.51 39.48
CA PRO A 15 10.77 -12.84 38.22
C PRO A 15 9.68 -13.43 37.32
N LEU A 16 8.68 -12.61 36.97
CA LEU A 16 7.97 -12.79 35.73
C LEU A 16 9.08 -12.86 34.70
N PHE A 17 9.44 -14.07 34.29
CA PHE A 17 10.18 -14.28 33.07
C PHE A 17 9.37 -13.53 32.02
N SER A 18 9.91 -12.41 31.55
CA SER A 18 9.53 -11.89 30.26
C SER A 18 9.65 -13.05 29.30
N PHE A 19 8.50 -13.50 28.79
CA PHE A 19 8.43 -14.49 27.73
C PHE A 19 8.97 -13.80 26.47
N PHE A 20 10.28 -13.60 26.41
CA PHE A 20 10.94 -13.17 25.19
C PHE A 20 10.76 -14.28 24.15
N THR A 21 10.46 -13.88 22.94
CA THR A 21 10.51 -14.78 21.79
C THR A 21 11.95 -15.23 21.59
N LEU A 22 12.13 -16.55 21.51
CA LEU A 22 13.42 -17.18 21.28
C LEU A 22 13.52 -17.53 19.80
N SER A 23 13.64 -16.51 18.96
CA SER A 23 14.29 -16.69 17.67
C SER A 23 15.78 -16.50 17.89
N MET A 24 16.55 -17.60 17.89
CA MET A 24 18.00 -17.53 18.00
C MET A 24 18.62 -17.65 16.62
N SER A 25 19.38 -16.63 16.24
CA SER A 25 20.28 -16.67 15.10
C SER A 25 21.70 -16.34 15.53
N SER A 26 22.68 -17.06 14.99
CA SER A 26 24.09 -16.77 15.27
C SER A 26 24.98 -17.32 14.18
N TYR A 27 26.09 -16.62 13.97
CA TYR A 27 27.28 -17.10 13.29
C TYR A 27 28.19 -17.83 14.28
N TYR A 28 28.71 -19.01 13.91
CA TYR A 28 29.72 -19.68 14.73
C TYR A 28 30.72 -20.48 13.88
N GLN A 29 31.99 -20.48 14.28
CA GLN A 29 32.98 -21.40 13.74
C GLN A 29 33.19 -22.55 14.72
N ILE A 30 32.78 -23.76 14.34
CA ILE A 30 32.91 -24.96 15.16
C ILE A 30 34.23 -25.66 14.81
N PRO A 31 35.24 -25.68 15.70
CA PRO A 31 36.49 -26.40 15.45
C PRO A 31 36.27 -27.91 15.27
N PRO A 32 37.24 -28.63 14.66
CA PRO A 32 37.19 -30.08 14.55
C PRO A 32 37.01 -30.75 15.92
N LEU A 33 36.14 -31.76 15.99
CA LEU A 33 35.79 -32.52 17.20
C LEU A 33 35.17 -31.68 18.34
N CYS A 34 34.75 -30.44 18.06
CA CYS A 34 33.97 -29.62 18.98
C CYS A 34 32.50 -29.54 18.54
N TYR A 35 31.61 -29.19 19.47
CA TYR A 35 30.20 -28.96 19.20
C TYR A 35 29.72 -27.62 19.76
N LEU A 36 28.68 -27.07 19.13
CA LEU A 36 27.84 -26.02 19.70
C LEU A 36 26.57 -26.68 20.26
N SER A 37 26.19 -26.35 21.49
CA SER A 37 24.95 -26.80 22.10
C SER A 37 24.11 -25.63 22.58
N ILE A 38 22.81 -25.66 22.27
CA ILE A 38 21.86 -24.61 22.61
C ILE A 38 20.74 -25.24 23.43
N SER A 39 20.52 -24.72 24.64
CA SER A 39 19.36 -25.10 25.45
C SER A 39 18.14 -24.32 24.99
N TYR A 40 17.04 -25.01 24.71
CA TYR A 40 15.80 -24.41 24.22
C TYR A 40 14.59 -24.96 24.97
N ASN A 41 13.67 -24.08 25.37
CA ASN A 41 12.43 -24.45 26.05
C ASN A 41 11.25 -24.37 25.08
N VAL A 42 10.62 -25.52 24.81
CA VAL A 42 9.38 -25.57 24.04
C VAL A 42 8.22 -25.28 25.00
N THR A 43 7.56 -24.14 24.80
CA THR A 43 6.47 -23.65 25.67
C THR A 43 5.12 -23.68 24.97
N GLN A 44 5.09 -23.38 23.66
CA GLN A 44 3.88 -23.29 22.83
C GLN A 44 4.12 -23.86 21.43
N GLY A 45 3.05 -24.18 20.69
CA GLY A 45 3.14 -24.62 19.28
C GLY A 45 3.52 -26.09 19.03
N ASN A 46 3.72 -26.91 20.06
CA ASN A 46 4.05 -28.35 19.98
C ASN A 46 5.32 -28.69 19.17
N GLY A 47 6.33 -27.81 19.13
CA GLY A 47 7.58 -28.11 18.45
C GLY A 47 8.54 -26.93 18.31
N ILE A 48 9.58 -27.17 17.51
CA ILE A 48 10.56 -26.17 17.08
C ILE A 48 10.77 -26.27 15.57
N ASP A 49 10.99 -25.14 14.92
CA ASP A 49 11.54 -25.10 13.58
C ASP A 49 13.05 -24.89 13.67
N VAL A 50 13.80 -25.74 12.97
CA VAL A 50 15.26 -25.62 12.88
C VAL A 50 15.66 -25.46 11.43
N ILE A 51 16.38 -24.38 11.15
CA ILE A 51 16.90 -24.03 9.84
C ILE A 51 18.41 -23.81 10.02
N PHE A 52 19.26 -24.52 9.31
CA PHE A 52 20.71 -24.26 9.37
C PHE A 52 21.43 -24.56 8.07
N TYR A 53 22.54 -23.86 7.89
CA TYR A 53 23.52 -24.06 6.83
C TYR A 53 24.93 -24.09 7.43
N ALA A 54 25.71 -25.08 7.03
CA ALA A 54 27.07 -25.30 7.46
C ALA A 54 28.01 -25.41 6.25
N SER A 55 29.21 -24.85 6.35
CA SER A 55 30.21 -24.85 5.26
C SER A 55 30.74 -26.24 4.91
N SER A 56 30.53 -27.24 5.77
CA SER A 56 30.83 -28.64 5.54
C SER A 56 29.85 -29.51 6.36
N PRO A 57 29.71 -30.81 6.05
CA PRO A 57 28.82 -31.68 6.80
C PRO A 57 29.14 -31.73 8.30
N ILE A 58 28.11 -31.69 9.13
CA ILE A 58 28.17 -31.83 10.60
C ILE A 58 27.11 -32.84 11.06
N THR A 59 27.25 -33.36 12.27
CA THR A 59 26.20 -34.13 12.92
C THR A 59 25.28 -33.21 13.71
N PHE A 60 24.02 -33.11 13.30
CA PHE A 60 22.97 -32.36 13.98
C PHE A 60 22.14 -33.29 14.86
N MET A 61 21.89 -32.89 16.11
CA MET A 61 21.13 -33.69 17.07
C MET A 61 20.16 -32.85 17.91
N ILE A 62 19.04 -33.45 18.29
CA ILE A 62 18.11 -32.92 19.31
C ILE A 62 18.05 -33.90 20.47
N MET A 63 18.31 -33.42 21.68
CA MET A 63 18.43 -34.24 22.88
C MET A 63 17.55 -33.72 24.02
N THR A 64 17.06 -34.62 24.86
CA THR A 64 16.56 -34.26 26.20
C THR A 64 17.73 -33.91 27.14
N PRO A 65 17.49 -33.30 28.32
CA PRO A 65 18.55 -32.98 29.27
C PRO A 65 19.35 -34.21 29.74
N SER A 66 18.67 -35.34 29.94
CA SER A 66 19.33 -36.61 30.34
C SER A 66 20.26 -37.15 29.25
N GLN A 67 19.80 -37.14 28.00
CA GLN A 67 20.56 -37.55 26.82
C GLN A 67 21.78 -36.65 26.58
N PHE A 68 21.61 -35.33 26.70
CA PHE A 68 22.71 -34.39 26.55
C PHE A 68 23.77 -34.55 27.64
N CYS A 69 23.35 -34.78 28.89
CA CYS A 69 24.27 -35.06 30.00
C CYS A 69 25.12 -36.32 29.73
N GLN A 70 24.51 -37.39 29.22
CA GLN A 70 25.24 -38.61 28.84
C GLN A 70 26.20 -38.35 27.67
N PHE A 71 25.76 -37.63 26.63
CA PHE A 71 26.62 -37.24 25.50
C PHE A 71 27.82 -36.43 25.97
N TYR A 72 27.62 -35.45 26.86
CA TYR A 72 28.67 -34.63 27.45
C TYR A 72 29.73 -35.46 28.19
N GLN A 73 29.30 -36.48 28.94
CA GLN A 73 30.19 -37.31 29.75
C GLN A 73 30.93 -38.40 28.95
N THR A 74 30.30 -38.96 27.93
CA THR A 74 30.75 -40.21 27.30
C THR A 74 31.08 -40.09 25.81
N GLY A 75 30.62 -39.02 25.13
CA GLY A 75 30.66 -38.89 23.68
C GLY A 75 29.70 -39.80 22.91
N LEU A 76 28.94 -40.67 23.60
CA LEU A 76 27.94 -41.54 22.98
C LEU A 76 26.63 -40.77 22.75
N SER A 77 26.13 -40.78 21.51
CA SER A 77 24.88 -40.09 21.16
C SER A 77 23.67 -41.02 21.29
N GLN A 78 22.81 -40.75 22.27
CA GLN A 78 21.40 -41.14 22.24
C GLN A 78 20.59 -39.86 22.09
N SER A 79 19.94 -39.67 20.95
CA SER A 79 19.21 -38.43 20.66
C SER A 79 17.79 -38.73 20.18
N ILE A 80 16.89 -37.76 20.32
CA ILE A 80 15.54 -37.80 19.76
C ILE A 80 15.62 -37.82 18.24
N TYR A 81 16.57 -37.04 17.71
CA TYR A 81 16.86 -36.96 16.28
C TYR A 81 18.36 -36.83 16.09
N SER A 82 18.88 -37.44 15.02
CA SER A 82 20.27 -37.29 14.57
C SER A 82 20.32 -37.37 13.05
N THR A 83 21.11 -36.50 12.42
CA THR A 83 21.45 -36.61 11.01
C THR A 83 22.82 -36.01 10.74
N THR A 84 23.51 -36.50 9.71
CA THR A 84 24.74 -35.88 9.21
C THR A 84 24.43 -35.15 7.90
N THR A 85 24.57 -33.84 7.90
CA THR A 85 24.25 -32.98 6.75
C THR A 85 24.99 -31.64 6.85
N ASN A 86 25.10 -30.94 5.74
CA ASN A 86 25.55 -29.55 5.66
C ASN A 86 24.40 -28.55 5.77
N SER A 87 23.14 -28.96 5.60
CA SER A 87 22.00 -28.08 5.82
C SER A 87 20.72 -28.83 6.17
N LEU A 88 19.78 -28.12 6.80
CA LEU A 88 18.47 -28.65 7.15
C LEU A 88 17.49 -27.49 7.33
N SER A 89 16.28 -27.63 6.80
CA SER A 89 15.10 -26.86 7.20
C SER A 89 13.98 -27.84 7.52
N ARG A 90 13.58 -27.90 8.80
CA ARG A 90 12.57 -28.86 9.27
C ARG A 90 11.91 -28.43 10.58
N PHE A 91 10.60 -28.66 10.64
CA PHE A 91 9.82 -28.65 11.87
C PHE A 91 9.99 -29.97 12.65
N PHE A 92 10.21 -29.86 13.96
CA PHE A 92 10.31 -30.97 14.88
C PHE A 92 9.16 -30.92 15.89
N PRO A 93 8.20 -31.86 15.82
CA PRO A 93 7.13 -31.94 16.81
C PRO A 93 7.70 -32.40 18.14
N LEU A 94 7.68 -31.53 19.14
CA LEU A 94 8.22 -31.75 20.48
C LEU A 94 7.18 -31.34 21.52
N LYS A 95 7.02 -32.16 22.56
CA LYS A 95 6.19 -31.79 23.71
C LYS A 95 6.85 -30.65 24.47
N SER A 96 6.05 -29.90 25.23
CA SER A 96 6.60 -28.87 26.10
C SER A 96 7.66 -29.45 27.03
N GLY A 97 8.80 -28.76 27.12
CA GLY A 97 9.98 -29.22 27.84
C GLY A 97 11.27 -28.55 27.35
N GLN A 98 12.34 -28.78 28.09
CA GLN A 98 13.68 -28.33 27.74
C GLN A 98 14.37 -29.34 26.82
N TYR A 99 15.03 -28.86 25.78
CA TYR A 99 15.81 -29.66 24.84
C TYR A 99 17.17 -29.02 24.57
N TYR A 100 18.11 -29.84 24.13
CA TYR A 100 19.43 -29.40 23.67
C TYR A 100 19.56 -29.65 22.18
N ILE A 101 19.83 -28.58 21.44
CA ILE A 101 20.08 -28.60 19.99
C ILE A 101 21.59 -28.56 19.80
N VAL A 102 22.14 -29.60 19.19
CA VAL A 102 23.59 -29.83 19.12
C VAL A 102 24.05 -29.88 17.67
N PHE A 103 25.05 -29.07 17.36
CA PHE A 103 25.76 -29.06 16.08
C PHE A 103 27.19 -29.54 16.32
N TYR A 104 27.51 -30.75 15.87
CA TYR A 104 28.78 -31.40 16.16
C TYR A 104 29.66 -31.51 14.91
N ASN A 105 30.82 -30.86 14.91
CA ASN A 105 31.81 -30.99 13.85
C ASN A 105 32.69 -32.22 14.07
N ASN A 106 32.12 -33.40 13.83
CA ASN A 106 32.83 -34.68 13.92
C ASN A 106 33.15 -35.29 12.55
N ILE A 107 32.84 -34.58 11.46
CA ILE A 107 33.04 -35.05 10.09
C ILE A 107 34.18 -34.30 9.40
N SER A 108 34.28 -32.98 9.61
CA SER A 108 35.32 -32.15 9.00
C SER A 108 36.55 -32.05 9.91
N ASN A 109 37.73 -32.14 9.29
CA ASN A 109 39.01 -31.86 9.94
C ASN A 109 39.37 -30.37 9.97
N ASN A 110 38.51 -29.51 9.40
CA ASN A 110 38.65 -28.05 9.42
C ASN A 110 37.51 -27.40 10.22
N PRO A 111 37.69 -26.17 10.75
CA PRO A 111 36.61 -25.40 11.33
C PRO A 111 35.43 -25.27 10.35
N VAL A 112 34.22 -25.48 10.85
CA VAL A 112 32.98 -25.37 10.07
C VAL A 112 32.24 -24.11 10.47
N THR A 113 31.93 -23.27 9.49
CA THR A 113 31.04 -22.12 9.67
C THR A 113 29.62 -22.64 9.73
N LEU A 114 28.87 -22.24 10.76
CA LEU A 114 27.47 -22.56 10.97
C LEU A 114 26.64 -21.28 11.06
N ASN A 115 25.59 -21.22 10.26
CA ASN A 115 24.47 -20.29 10.41
C ASN A 115 23.23 -21.10 10.76
N TYR A 116 22.50 -20.70 11.79
CA TYR A 116 21.29 -21.41 12.20
C TYR A 116 20.21 -20.44 12.67
N TYR A 117 18.97 -20.92 12.61
CA TYR A 117 17.77 -20.31 13.14
C TYR A 117 16.99 -21.39 13.90
N ILE A 118 16.66 -21.11 15.15
CA ILE A 118 15.79 -21.96 15.97
C ILE A 118 14.60 -21.13 16.37
N LEU A 119 13.40 -21.61 16.01
CA LEU A 119 12.17 -20.84 16.10
C LEU A 119 11.13 -21.62 16.91
N SER A 120 10.37 -20.90 17.73
CA SER A 120 9.13 -21.39 18.34
C SER A 120 8.15 -20.24 18.47
N ARG A 121 6.89 -20.58 18.68
CA ARG A 121 5.83 -19.58 18.87
C ARG A 121 5.81 -19.13 20.34
N PRO A 122 5.47 -17.86 20.60
CA PRO A 122 5.02 -16.85 19.64
C PRO A 122 6.16 -16.26 18.81
N LEU A 123 5.85 -15.78 17.59
CA LEU A 123 6.85 -15.26 16.66
C LEU A 123 6.24 -14.25 15.66
N PRO A 124 7.00 -13.24 15.21
CA PRO A 124 6.53 -12.28 14.20
C PRO A 124 6.14 -13.01 12.92
N THR A 125 4.90 -12.84 12.44
CA THR A 125 4.38 -13.68 11.34
C THR A 125 4.08 -12.83 10.11
N GLY A 126 4.58 -13.25 8.95
CA GLY A 126 4.41 -12.49 7.70
C GLY A 126 5.21 -13.10 6.57
N ILE A 127 5.99 -12.29 5.86
CA ILE A 127 6.92 -12.73 4.81
C ILE A 127 8.31 -12.16 5.04
N ALA A 128 9.36 -12.98 4.94
CA ALA A 128 10.74 -12.53 5.07
C ALA A 128 11.69 -13.23 4.08
N ASP A 129 12.69 -12.50 3.61
CA ASP A 129 13.77 -12.98 2.77
C ASP A 129 15.08 -12.96 3.55
N TYR A 130 15.57 -14.15 3.91
CA TYR A 130 16.83 -14.34 4.62
C TYR A 130 18.01 -14.61 3.68
N GLY A 131 17.83 -14.51 2.37
CA GLY A 131 18.85 -14.93 1.41
C GLY A 131 19.00 -16.44 1.37
N LEU A 132 17.95 -17.21 1.66
CA LEU A 132 18.01 -18.68 1.73
C LEU A 132 17.00 -19.31 0.78
N LYS A 133 17.47 -20.21 -0.07
CA LYS A 133 16.61 -21.08 -0.89
C LYS A 133 16.49 -22.44 -0.22
N VAL A 134 15.26 -22.93 -0.02
CA VAL A 134 15.01 -24.30 0.46
C VAL A 134 14.51 -25.17 -0.69
N ASN A 135 15.19 -26.28 -0.96
CA ASN A 135 14.80 -27.31 -1.92
C ASN A 135 14.77 -28.67 -1.22
N ASN A 136 13.59 -29.26 -1.03
CA ASN A 136 13.43 -30.56 -0.35
C ASN A 136 14.17 -30.64 1.01
N GLY A 137 14.13 -29.55 1.78
CA GLY A 137 14.79 -29.44 3.09
C GLY A 137 16.29 -29.11 3.07
N ALA A 138 16.94 -29.10 1.89
CA ALA A 138 18.31 -28.62 1.73
C ALA A 138 18.34 -27.11 1.48
N ILE A 139 19.34 -26.42 2.04
CA ILE A 139 19.46 -24.95 1.99
C ILE A 139 20.58 -24.53 1.04
N SER A 140 20.31 -23.51 0.22
CA SER A 140 21.28 -22.83 -0.63
C SER A 140 21.21 -21.31 -0.39
N PRO A 141 22.22 -20.71 0.26
CA PRO A 141 22.24 -19.28 0.51
C PRO A 141 22.55 -18.46 -0.76
N TYR A 142 22.07 -17.22 -0.79
CA TYR A 142 22.28 -16.21 -1.83
C TYR A 142 22.37 -14.81 -1.23
N ILE A 143 22.75 -13.83 -2.07
CA ILE A 143 22.93 -12.43 -1.69
C ILE A 143 22.12 -11.54 -2.63
N GLU A 144 21.47 -10.51 -2.09
CA GLU A 144 20.79 -9.46 -2.85
C GLU A 144 21.25 -8.07 -2.39
N LYS A 145 21.47 -7.16 -3.35
CA LYS A 145 21.80 -5.76 -3.09
C LYS A 145 20.68 -4.87 -3.63
N ILE A 146 19.97 -4.22 -2.73
CA ILE A 146 18.69 -3.58 -2.99
C ILE A 146 18.81 -2.09 -2.71
N LYS A 147 18.14 -1.27 -3.52
CA LYS A 147 18.09 0.19 -3.33
C LYS A 147 16.92 0.58 -2.42
N SER A 148 15.74 0.03 -2.72
CA SER A 148 14.52 0.33 -1.99
C SER A 148 13.63 -0.90 -1.87
N VAL A 149 12.83 -0.95 -0.82
CA VAL A 149 11.83 -1.99 -0.59
C VAL A 149 10.45 -1.35 -0.46
N ILE A 150 9.47 -1.97 -1.10
CA ILE A 150 8.05 -1.61 -1.04
C ILE A 150 7.33 -2.79 -0.40
N GLY A 151 6.77 -2.57 0.79
CA GLY A 151 5.82 -3.48 1.42
C GLY A 151 4.40 -3.03 1.11
N ALA A 152 3.61 -3.86 0.45
CA ALA A 152 2.20 -3.60 0.16
C ALA A 152 1.33 -4.48 1.06
N VAL A 153 0.29 -3.89 1.64
CA VAL A 153 -0.48 -4.46 2.73
C VAL A 153 -1.96 -4.19 2.49
N GLU A 154 -2.76 -5.23 2.28
CA GLU A 154 -4.22 -5.12 2.23
C GLU A 154 -4.83 -5.72 3.49
N ILE A 155 -5.40 -4.85 4.33
CA ILE A 155 -6.02 -5.19 5.61
C ILE A 155 -7.52 -5.39 5.35
N ASN A 156 -7.98 -6.63 5.30
CA ASN A 156 -9.40 -6.98 5.15
C ASN A 156 -10.09 -7.23 6.49
N LYS A 157 -9.34 -7.74 7.48
CA LYS A 157 -9.78 -7.97 8.85
C LYS A 157 -8.56 -8.04 9.77
N LEU A 158 -8.62 -7.38 10.93
CA LEU A 158 -7.53 -7.45 11.91
C LEU A 158 -8.08 -7.16 13.30
N LEU A 159 -7.89 -8.08 14.24
CA LEU A 159 -8.23 -7.88 15.65
C LEU A 159 -7.17 -8.55 16.52
N ALA A 160 -6.40 -7.74 17.23
CA ALA A 160 -5.40 -8.18 18.19
C ALA A 160 -5.87 -7.91 19.62
N TYR A 161 -5.44 -8.75 20.56
CA TYR A 161 -5.72 -8.54 21.97
C TYR A 161 -4.61 -9.08 22.86
N ASN A 162 -4.20 -8.26 23.81
CA ASN A 162 -3.34 -8.61 24.92
C ASN A 162 -3.96 -8.06 26.22
N SER A 163 -4.24 -8.94 27.18
CA SER A 163 -4.82 -8.53 28.46
C SER A 163 -3.85 -7.77 29.35
N ALA A 164 -2.54 -7.96 29.16
CA ALA A 164 -1.47 -7.38 29.97
C ALA A 164 -0.33 -6.84 29.06
N PRO A 165 -0.60 -5.81 28.24
CA PRO A 165 0.40 -5.24 27.36
C PRO A 165 1.50 -4.50 28.15
N PRO A 166 2.68 -4.28 27.55
CA PRO A 166 3.70 -3.40 28.11
C PRO A 166 3.14 -2.01 28.43
N ALA A 167 3.77 -1.32 29.39
CA ALA A 167 3.34 0.02 29.79
C ALA A 167 3.36 1.00 28.61
N GLY A 168 2.26 1.71 28.38
CA GLY A 168 2.12 2.66 27.27
C GLY A 168 1.60 2.06 25.97
N ILE A 169 1.40 0.74 25.91
CA ILE A 169 0.80 0.03 24.78
C ILE A 169 -0.66 -0.33 25.11
N CYS A 170 -1.55 -0.15 24.14
CA CYS A 170 -2.98 -0.44 24.31
C CYS A 170 -3.27 -1.94 24.19
N GLN A 171 -4.32 -2.44 24.85
CA GLN A 171 -4.66 -3.87 24.84
C GLN A 171 -5.01 -4.42 23.46
N TYR A 172 -5.40 -3.56 22.51
CA TYR A 172 -5.79 -3.95 21.15
C TYR A 172 -4.77 -3.50 20.10
N CYS A 173 -3.56 -3.19 20.54
CA CYS A 173 -2.51 -2.69 19.67
C CYS A 173 -1.84 -3.84 18.90
N ALA A 174 -1.53 -3.57 17.65
CA ALA A 174 -0.74 -4.43 16.76
C ALA A 174 0.12 -3.57 15.86
N SER A 175 1.06 -4.19 15.17
CA SER A 175 1.85 -3.54 14.14
C SER A 175 1.99 -4.38 12.87
N ILE A 176 2.20 -3.69 11.76
CA ILE A 176 2.67 -4.26 10.49
C ILE A 176 3.98 -3.57 10.17
N GLN A 177 5.08 -4.32 10.14
CA GLN A 177 6.43 -3.77 10.12
C GLN A 177 7.15 -4.19 8.83
N LEU A 178 7.68 -3.22 8.08
CA LEU A 178 8.65 -3.45 7.01
C LEU A 178 10.04 -3.19 7.58
N ASN A 179 10.82 -4.24 7.79
CA ASN A 179 12.15 -4.17 8.37
C ASN A 179 13.21 -4.60 7.35
N VAL A 180 14.33 -3.89 7.28
CA VAL A 180 15.43 -4.18 6.34
C VAL A 180 16.79 -3.82 6.95
N VAL A 181 17.85 -4.51 6.52
CA VAL A 181 19.23 -4.16 6.92
C VAL A 181 19.93 -3.34 5.83
N LEU A 182 20.37 -2.14 6.19
CA LEU A 182 21.22 -1.27 5.36
C LEU A 182 22.71 -1.52 5.67
N GLN A 183 23.44 -1.95 4.64
CA GLN A 183 24.89 -2.06 4.66
C GLN A 183 25.51 -0.75 4.19
N VAL A 184 26.38 -0.15 5.01
CA VAL A 184 27.16 1.05 4.68
C VAL A 184 28.64 0.69 4.65
N ASN A 185 29.29 0.85 3.50
CA ASN A 185 30.71 0.57 3.34
C ASN A 185 31.49 1.88 3.31
N THR A 186 32.55 1.96 4.12
CA THR A 186 33.45 3.11 4.23
C THR A 186 34.89 2.68 3.92
N ILE A 187 35.81 3.65 3.84
CA ILE A 187 37.25 3.36 3.72
C ILE A 187 37.78 2.56 4.92
N GLY A 188 37.20 2.74 6.12
CA GLY A 188 37.68 2.14 7.37
C GLY A 188 36.99 0.83 7.76
N GLY A 189 36.05 0.34 6.96
CA GLY A 189 35.22 -0.83 7.28
C GLY A 189 33.75 -0.61 6.96
N SER A 190 32.89 -1.51 7.44
CA SER A 190 31.45 -1.46 7.21
C SER A 190 30.64 -1.25 8.47
N GLN A 191 29.48 -0.62 8.33
CA GLN A 191 28.47 -0.45 9.36
C GLN A 191 27.14 -1.02 8.88
N GLN A 192 26.35 -1.55 9.81
CA GLN A 192 25.03 -2.13 9.56
C GLN A 192 23.98 -1.33 10.32
N LEU A 193 22.90 -0.93 9.66
CA LEU A 193 21.78 -0.23 10.26
C LEU A 193 20.49 -1.00 9.99
N TRP A 194 19.67 -1.23 11.01
CA TRP A 194 18.35 -1.81 10.85
C TRP A 194 17.33 -0.71 10.69
N LEU A 195 16.58 -0.76 9.59
CA LEU A 195 15.60 0.26 9.21
C LEU A 195 14.21 -0.35 9.31
N GLN A 196 13.34 0.28 10.08
CA GLN A 196 11.95 -0.12 10.22
C GLN A 196 11.04 0.99 9.70
N ASN A 197 10.08 0.62 8.88
CA ASN A 197 8.92 1.44 8.55
C ASN A 197 7.67 0.64 8.91
N ALA A 198 6.87 1.12 9.86
CA ALA A 198 5.79 0.34 10.44
C ALA A 198 4.47 1.11 10.47
N ILE A 199 3.38 0.34 10.45
CA ILE A 199 2.02 0.80 10.75
C ILE A 199 1.72 0.32 12.16
N GLN A 200 1.55 1.24 13.11
CA GLN A 200 0.99 0.92 14.41
C GLN A 200 -0.53 1.09 14.35
N ILE A 201 -1.27 0.10 14.84
CA ILE A 201 -2.73 0.01 14.69
C ILE A 201 -3.35 -0.27 16.06
N ASP A 202 -4.34 0.53 16.45
CA ASP A 202 -5.33 0.14 17.47
C ASP A 202 -6.49 -0.53 16.73
N THR A 203 -6.56 -1.85 16.87
CA THR A 203 -7.50 -2.70 16.12
C THR A 203 -8.94 -2.61 16.63
N ASN A 204 -9.17 -2.03 17.82
CA ASN A 204 -10.52 -1.87 18.36
C ASN A 204 -11.11 -0.49 18.06
N ASN A 205 -10.27 0.53 17.90
CA ASN A 205 -10.70 1.90 17.63
C ASN A 205 -10.52 2.31 16.16
N ASP A 206 -10.16 1.38 15.28
CA ASP A 206 -9.92 1.63 13.85
C ASP A 206 -9.00 2.84 13.63
N SER A 207 -7.89 2.90 14.36
CA SER A 207 -6.94 4.00 14.27
C SER A 207 -5.53 3.50 13.99
N TYR A 208 -4.79 4.25 13.19
CA TYR A 208 -3.42 3.87 12.84
C TYR A 208 -2.52 5.08 12.65
N ARG A 209 -1.21 4.86 12.74
CA ARG A 209 -0.17 5.82 12.32
C ARG A 209 1.01 5.10 11.68
N PHE A 210 1.76 5.83 10.85
CA PHE A 210 3.07 5.39 10.40
C PHE A 210 4.15 5.82 11.39
N LEU A 211 5.14 4.97 11.59
CA LEU A 211 6.34 5.27 12.37
C LEU A 211 7.56 4.64 11.70
N ASP A 212 8.71 5.29 11.84
CA ASP A 212 9.99 4.73 11.47
C ASP A 212 10.94 4.68 12.64
N ASN A 213 11.86 3.73 12.53
CA ASN A 213 12.95 3.61 13.47
C ASN A 213 14.24 3.18 12.78
N ILE A 214 15.37 3.57 13.36
CA ILE A 214 16.70 3.14 12.94
C ILE A 214 17.50 2.67 14.15
N TRP A 215 18.04 1.46 14.10
CA TRP A 215 18.98 0.92 15.08
C TRP A 215 20.34 0.66 14.44
N ASN A 216 21.38 0.64 15.26
CA ASN A 216 22.73 0.33 14.82
C ASN A 216 23.06 -1.16 15.06
N PHE A 217 23.13 -1.94 13.99
CA PHE A 217 23.41 -3.39 13.99
C PHE A 217 24.90 -3.71 13.80
N THR A 218 25.78 -2.70 13.83
CA THR A 218 27.23 -2.87 13.57
C THR A 218 27.95 -3.69 14.65
N GLY A 219 27.35 -3.89 15.82
CA GLY A 219 27.97 -4.62 16.91
C GLY A 219 27.06 -4.67 18.13
N ILE A 220 27.38 -5.57 19.07
CA ILE A 220 26.55 -5.86 20.26
C ILE A 220 26.27 -4.60 21.09
N PHE A 221 27.23 -3.68 21.18
CA PHE A 221 27.07 -2.37 21.82
C PHE A 221 27.36 -1.29 20.79
N SER A 222 26.32 -0.81 20.11
CA SER A 222 26.43 0.19 19.05
C SER A 222 25.44 1.31 19.29
N CYS A 223 25.94 2.52 19.55
CA CYS A 223 25.10 3.67 19.84
C CYS A 223 24.77 4.47 18.57
N LEU A 224 23.62 5.13 18.59
CA LEU A 224 23.26 6.25 17.72
C LEU A 224 23.25 7.53 18.57
N SER A 225 23.47 8.68 17.93
CA SER A 225 23.43 9.96 18.64
C SER A 225 22.71 11.03 17.84
N ASN A 226 22.07 11.96 18.55
CA ASN A 226 21.39 13.11 17.94
C ASN A 226 22.33 14.02 17.15
N SER A 227 23.64 13.96 17.39
CA SER A 227 24.62 14.70 16.56
C SER A 227 24.93 14.00 15.24
N ALA A 228 24.77 12.67 15.17
CA ALA A 228 25.07 11.87 14.00
C ALA A 228 23.85 11.67 13.10
N VAL A 229 22.63 11.66 13.65
CA VAL A 229 21.39 11.43 12.91
C VAL A 229 20.61 12.73 12.76
N LYS A 230 20.14 13.03 11.55
CA LYS A 230 19.25 14.17 11.27
C LYS A 230 18.04 13.70 10.48
N GLY A 231 16.85 13.99 10.99
CA GLY A 231 15.56 13.79 10.34
C GLY A 231 14.47 14.50 11.17
N ASN A 232 13.21 14.11 11.02
CA ASN A 232 12.08 14.70 11.76
C ASN A 232 11.96 14.22 13.22
N GLY A 233 12.57 13.07 13.52
CA GLY A 233 12.55 12.39 14.80
C GLY A 233 13.71 12.72 15.72
N ILE A 234 13.85 11.87 16.73
CA ILE A 234 14.88 11.98 17.77
C ILE A 234 15.52 10.62 18.04
N VAL A 235 16.78 10.63 18.47
CA VAL A 235 17.44 9.46 19.03
C VAL A 235 17.02 9.29 20.49
N SER A 236 16.37 8.17 20.77
CA SER A 236 16.02 7.71 22.10
C SER A 236 17.19 6.93 22.69
N LEU A 237 17.66 7.38 23.86
CA LEU A 237 18.76 6.75 24.57
C LEU A 237 18.23 5.64 25.47
N THR A 238 18.92 4.50 25.44
CA THR A 238 18.56 3.29 26.18
C THR A 238 19.70 2.92 27.13
N ASN A 239 19.37 2.42 28.32
CA ASN A 239 20.39 2.08 29.32
C ASN A 239 21.21 0.83 28.97
N ASP A 240 20.78 0.05 27.98
CA ASP A 240 21.43 -1.15 27.46
C ASP A 240 22.26 -0.89 26.18
N GLY A 241 22.36 0.37 25.73
CA GLY A 241 23.18 0.77 24.59
C GLY A 241 22.58 0.42 23.22
N LYS A 242 21.28 0.15 23.17
CA LYS A 242 20.49 -0.08 21.94
C LYS A 242 19.76 1.18 21.50
N ASP A 243 20.50 2.30 21.47
CA ASP A 243 19.94 3.60 21.11
C ASP A 243 19.35 3.55 19.70
N TYR A 244 18.22 4.22 19.52
CA TYR A 244 17.50 4.17 18.25
C TYR A 244 16.92 5.52 17.88
N TYR A 245 16.94 5.82 16.60
CA TYR A 245 16.21 6.95 16.06
C TYR A 245 14.74 6.57 15.90
N ALA A 246 13.83 7.50 16.17
CA ALA A 246 12.40 7.28 16.05
C ALA A 246 11.66 8.53 15.59
N TYR A 247 10.72 8.35 14.67
CA TYR A 247 9.72 9.34 14.32
C TYR A 247 8.36 8.69 14.09
N SER A 248 7.28 9.43 14.34
CA SER A 248 5.93 8.94 14.05
C SER A 248 5.03 10.06 13.56
N THR A 249 4.13 9.67 12.67
CA THR A 249 3.04 10.53 12.20
C THR A 249 1.90 10.58 13.23
N THR A 250 0.97 11.50 13.03
CA THR A 250 -0.25 11.56 13.83
C THR A 250 -1.22 10.43 13.45
N PHE A 251 -2.02 9.99 14.42
CA PHE A 251 -3.07 9.00 14.18
C PHE A 251 -4.09 9.46 13.14
N SER A 252 -4.56 8.51 12.34
CA SER A 252 -5.60 8.64 11.33
C SER A 252 -6.59 7.47 11.47
N THR A 253 -7.81 7.64 10.96
CA THR A 253 -8.79 6.54 10.93
C THR A 253 -8.41 5.50 9.89
N LEU A 254 -8.41 4.23 10.30
CA LEU A 254 -8.26 3.07 9.43
C LEU A 254 -9.64 2.67 8.90
N LEU A 255 -9.83 2.71 7.59
CA LEU A 255 -11.03 2.19 6.95
C LEU A 255 -10.72 0.80 6.41
N ILE A 256 -11.45 -0.23 6.87
CA ILE A 256 -11.29 -1.62 6.44
C ILE A 256 -12.41 -1.97 5.42
N PRO A 257 -12.10 -2.57 4.25
CA PRO A 257 -10.77 -2.98 3.80
C PRO A 257 -9.86 -1.78 3.46
N SER A 258 -8.56 -1.92 3.73
CA SER A 258 -7.55 -0.86 3.51
C SER A 258 -6.32 -1.39 2.80
N LEU A 259 -5.98 -0.78 1.67
CA LEU A 259 -4.67 -0.95 1.02
C LEU A 259 -3.69 0.12 1.52
N LYS A 260 -2.56 -0.31 2.06
CA LYS A 260 -1.46 0.53 2.55
C LYS A 260 -0.15 0.10 1.92
N TYR A 261 0.80 1.03 1.91
CA TYR A 261 2.16 0.77 1.43
C TYR A 261 3.15 1.34 2.43
N LEU A 262 4.21 0.58 2.70
CA LEU A 262 5.39 0.95 3.47
C LEU A 262 6.57 1.05 2.50
N LEU A 263 7.27 2.18 2.51
CA LEU A 263 8.35 2.49 1.57
C LEU A 263 9.64 2.77 2.35
N ILE A 264 10.71 2.06 2.01
CA ILE A 264 12.07 2.37 2.46
C ILE A 264 12.92 2.56 1.22
N ASN A 265 13.46 3.77 1.01
CA ASN A 265 14.35 4.08 -0.10
C ASN A 265 15.68 4.60 0.41
N THR A 266 16.79 4.11 -0.16
CA THR A 266 18.13 4.44 0.29
C THR A 266 18.97 5.05 -0.82
N SER A 267 19.87 5.95 -0.42
CA SER A 267 20.92 6.54 -1.23
C SER A 267 22.08 6.95 -0.32
N TYR A 268 23.15 7.49 -0.87
CA TYR A 268 24.29 7.92 -0.06
C TYR A 268 25.08 9.05 -0.72
N THR A 269 25.84 9.74 0.11
CA THR A 269 26.92 10.65 -0.30
C THR A 269 28.21 10.23 0.40
N SER A 270 29.31 10.94 0.16
CA SER A 270 30.56 10.71 0.92
C SER A 270 30.43 11.01 2.42
N GLN A 271 29.39 11.73 2.85
CA GLN A 271 29.13 12.06 4.25
C GLN A 271 28.31 10.99 4.97
N GLY A 272 27.69 10.05 4.25
CA GLY A 272 26.88 8.99 4.84
C GLY A 272 25.62 8.63 4.04
N PRO A 273 24.84 7.67 4.54
CA PRO A 273 23.58 7.25 3.93
C PRO A 273 22.47 8.30 4.11
N MET A 274 21.54 8.30 3.16
CA MET A 274 20.27 9.02 3.20
C MET A 274 19.14 7.99 3.05
N ILE A 275 18.21 7.99 4.00
CA ILE A 275 17.10 7.05 4.09
C ILE A 275 15.80 7.84 4.02
N SER A 276 14.90 7.45 3.12
CA SER A 276 13.55 8.03 3.02
C SER A 276 12.52 6.99 3.44
N PHE A 277 11.73 7.32 4.46
CA PHE A 277 10.60 6.54 4.93
C PHE A 277 9.30 7.15 4.42
N GLY A 278 8.42 6.31 3.88
CA GLY A 278 7.21 6.79 3.23
C GLY A 278 6.07 5.80 3.17
N TYR A 279 4.95 6.28 2.68
CA TYR A 279 3.76 5.51 2.31
C TYR A 279 3.21 6.00 0.97
N MET A 280 2.27 5.29 0.34
CA MET A 280 1.58 5.79 -0.86
C MET A 280 0.27 6.47 -0.50
N ASN A 281 0.01 7.63 -1.10
CA ASN A 281 -1.29 8.28 -1.02
C ASN A 281 -2.34 7.59 -1.90
N GLN A 282 -3.59 8.05 -1.82
CA GLN A 282 -4.71 7.50 -2.62
C GLN A 282 -4.51 7.59 -4.14
N SER A 283 -3.66 8.52 -4.60
CA SER A 283 -3.30 8.67 -6.01
C SER A 283 -2.15 7.74 -6.44
N GLY A 284 -1.63 6.90 -5.54
CA GLY A 284 -0.50 6.01 -5.79
C GLY A 284 0.86 6.71 -5.84
N LEU A 285 0.96 7.94 -5.34
CA LEU A 285 2.21 8.68 -5.25
C LEU A 285 2.84 8.53 -3.85
N PRO A 286 4.17 8.38 -3.76
CA PRO A 286 4.85 8.28 -2.47
C PRO A 286 4.77 9.62 -1.71
N ILE A 287 4.45 9.53 -0.42
CA ILE A 287 4.62 10.60 0.58
C ILE A 287 5.75 10.17 1.49
N TRP A 288 6.85 10.93 1.47
CA TRP A 288 8.00 10.75 2.36
C TRP A 288 7.78 11.55 3.63
N TYR A 289 7.42 10.87 4.71
CA TYR A 289 7.11 11.53 5.98
C TYR A 289 8.36 11.72 6.86
N ASP A 290 9.45 10.99 6.57
CA ASP A 290 10.76 11.27 7.14
C ASP A 290 11.88 11.04 6.12
N ASN A 291 12.88 11.93 6.16
CA ASN A 291 14.10 11.83 5.36
C ASN A 291 15.28 11.97 6.30
N VAL A 292 15.89 10.83 6.60
CA VAL A 292 16.95 10.70 7.59
C VAL A 292 18.31 10.68 6.91
N THR A 293 19.25 11.46 7.45
CA THR A 293 20.67 11.39 7.07
C THR A 293 21.47 10.98 8.29
N ILE A 294 22.44 10.09 8.09
CA ILE A 294 23.31 9.62 9.17
C ILE A 294 24.75 9.95 8.79
N LEU A 295 25.45 10.66 9.67
CA LEU A 295 26.83 11.07 9.47
C LEU A 295 27.76 9.87 9.64
N ILE A 296 28.12 9.25 8.51
CA ILE A 296 29.12 8.19 8.41
C ILE A 296 30.13 8.66 7.35
N PRO A 297 31.14 9.47 7.73
CA PRO A 297 32.07 10.05 6.78
C PRO A 297 32.85 9.00 6.01
N ASN A 298 33.30 9.37 4.81
CA ASN A 298 34.03 8.47 3.91
C ASN A 298 33.20 7.27 3.46
N THR A 299 31.88 7.43 3.37
CA THR A 299 30.98 6.40 2.81
C THR A 299 31.26 6.23 1.31
N LEU A 300 31.51 4.99 0.91
CA LEU A 300 31.79 4.56 -0.46
C LEU A 300 30.55 3.98 -1.13
N SER A 301 29.70 3.29 -0.36
CA SER A 301 28.41 2.77 -0.82
C SER A 301 27.44 2.55 0.33
N ALA A 302 26.14 2.64 0.04
CA ALA A 302 25.09 2.18 0.92
C ALA A 302 23.99 1.46 0.11
N TYR A 303 23.55 0.30 0.57
CA TYR A 303 22.47 -0.48 -0.03
C TYR A 303 21.83 -1.42 1.00
N ILE A 304 20.55 -1.71 0.83
CA ILE A 304 19.87 -2.75 1.59
C ILE A 304 20.47 -4.10 1.19
N LEU A 305 20.84 -4.92 2.17
CA LEU A 305 21.53 -6.18 1.98
C LEU A 305 20.72 -7.33 2.56
N VAL A 306 20.42 -8.30 1.70
CA VAL A 306 19.98 -9.64 2.11
C VAL A 306 21.15 -10.59 1.87
N ASP A 307 21.58 -11.35 2.87
CA ASP A 307 22.74 -12.24 2.79
C ASP A 307 22.54 -13.51 3.62
N GLY A 308 22.32 -14.65 2.96
CA GLY A 308 22.17 -15.94 3.64
C GLY A 308 23.48 -16.61 4.06
N TYR A 309 24.64 -16.06 3.69
CA TYR A 309 25.96 -16.58 4.06
C TYR A 309 26.47 -16.00 5.38
N ASN A 310 26.03 -14.80 5.76
CA ASN A 310 26.60 -14.06 6.88
C ASN A 310 25.51 -13.43 7.73
N PHE A 311 25.87 -13.14 8.98
CA PHE A 311 25.11 -12.26 9.86
C PHE A 311 25.78 -10.90 9.92
N THR A 312 25.05 -9.89 10.38
CA THR A 312 25.64 -8.60 10.75
C THR A 312 26.71 -8.80 11.80
N SER A 313 27.59 -7.82 11.96
CA SER A 313 28.62 -7.86 13.00
C SER A 313 28.02 -7.89 14.41
N GLY A 314 26.77 -7.44 14.58
CA GLY A 314 25.97 -7.59 15.81
C GLY A 314 25.34 -8.99 16.02
N GLY A 315 25.40 -9.89 15.05
CA GLY A 315 24.83 -11.24 15.12
C GLY A 315 23.39 -11.38 14.58
N PHE A 316 22.85 -10.34 13.96
CA PHE A 316 21.49 -10.28 13.39
C PHE A 316 21.47 -10.68 11.91
N ALA A 317 20.34 -11.15 11.41
CA ALA A 317 20.23 -11.57 10.00
C ALA A 317 20.43 -10.38 9.05
N TYR A 318 20.97 -10.62 7.86
CA TYR A 318 20.82 -9.68 6.74
C TYR A 318 19.58 -10.06 5.98
N ASP A 319 18.46 -9.43 6.32
CA ASP A 319 17.16 -9.79 5.81
C ASP A 319 16.33 -8.57 5.40
N SER A 320 15.20 -8.89 4.80
CA SER A 320 14.09 -7.96 4.66
C SER A 320 12.80 -8.69 4.93
N GLU A 321 11.93 -8.07 5.72
CA GLU A 321 10.73 -8.71 6.22
C GLU A 321 9.55 -7.73 6.24
N LEU A 322 8.37 -8.25 5.96
CA LEU A 322 7.09 -7.57 6.09
C LEU A 322 6.20 -8.44 6.98
N ILE A 323 6.06 -8.06 8.24
CA ILE A 323 5.50 -8.93 9.29
C ILE A 323 4.43 -8.26 10.13
N LEU A 324 3.63 -9.07 10.79
CA LEU A 324 2.70 -8.67 11.85
C LEU A 324 3.33 -9.00 13.21
N GLY A 325 3.20 -8.05 14.14
CA GLY A 325 3.69 -8.16 15.53
C GLY A 325 2.81 -7.40 16.52
N GLY A 326 3.25 -7.35 17.77
CA GLY A 326 2.65 -6.52 18.82
C GLY A 326 2.71 -5.02 18.52
N GLY A 327 2.06 -4.23 19.36
CA GLY A 327 1.90 -2.78 19.21
C GLY A 327 3.18 -1.96 19.41
N GLY A 328 4.20 -2.51 20.04
CA GLY A 328 5.48 -1.85 20.32
C GLY A 328 6.06 -2.25 21.68
N CYS A 329 7.27 -1.77 21.98
CA CYS A 329 7.95 -2.00 23.26
C CYS A 329 8.12 -3.50 23.58
N GLY A 330 8.40 -4.32 22.57
CA GLY A 330 8.55 -5.76 22.72
C GLY A 330 7.25 -6.48 23.06
N GLU A 331 6.10 -5.87 22.77
CA GLU A 331 4.82 -6.51 23.00
C GLU A 331 4.70 -7.82 22.21
N PHE A 332 4.32 -8.86 22.92
CA PHE A 332 3.70 -10.04 22.35
C PHE A 332 2.17 -9.88 22.35
N THR A 333 1.50 -10.07 21.21
CA THR A 333 0.02 -9.96 21.11
C THR A 333 -0.62 -11.18 20.44
N PHE A 334 -1.85 -11.51 20.86
CA PHE A 334 -2.63 -12.61 20.28
C PHE A 334 -3.60 -12.05 19.23
N PHE A 335 -3.59 -12.60 18.02
CA PHE A 335 -4.51 -12.18 16.96
C PHE A 335 -5.77 -13.04 16.98
N ASN A 336 -6.88 -12.46 17.48
CA ASN A 336 -8.19 -13.10 17.45
C ASN A 336 -8.67 -13.31 16.02
N GLU A 337 -8.37 -12.35 15.14
CA GLU A 337 -8.75 -12.39 13.74
C GLU A 337 -7.66 -11.77 12.87
N SER A 338 -7.34 -12.39 11.75
CA SER A 338 -6.49 -11.82 10.71
C SER A 338 -6.95 -12.25 9.34
N ASN A 339 -7.07 -11.29 8.45
CA ASN A 339 -7.12 -11.42 7.01
C ASN A 339 -6.34 -10.23 6.46
N VAL A 340 -5.03 -10.41 6.38
CA VAL A 340 -4.10 -9.39 5.89
C VAL A 340 -3.30 -10.00 4.74
N GLU A 341 -3.37 -9.39 3.58
CA GLU A 341 -2.61 -9.81 2.41
C GLU A 341 -1.33 -8.95 2.30
N LEU A 342 -0.20 -9.61 2.04
CA LEU A 342 1.13 -9.03 2.03
C LEU A 342 1.83 -9.27 0.70
N ALA A 343 2.51 -8.24 0.20
CA ALA A 343 3.45 -8.35 -0.90
C ALA A 343 4.71 -7.51 -0.62
N MET A 344 5.85 -7.99 -1.08
CA MET A 344 7.11 -7.26 -1.00
C MET A 344 7.72 -7.14 -2.39
N ILE A 345 8.21 -5.95 -2.74
CA ILE A 345 8.83 -5.64 -4.03
C ILE A 345 10.14 -4.90 -3.77
N TYR A 346 11.21 -5.38 -4.39
CA TYR A 346 12.51 -4.70 -4.41
C TYR A 346 12.63 -3.81 -5.63
N GLN A 347 13.27 -2.66 -5.45
CA GLN A 347 13.97 -1.97 -6.51
C GLN A 347 15.46 -2.25 -6.36
N TYR A 348 16.06 -2.93 -7.33
CA TYR A 348 17.50 -3.13 -7.36
C TYR A 348 18.25 -1.84 -7.71
N LEU A 349 19.57 -1.83 -7.49
CA LEU A 349 20.44 -0.68 -7.76
C LEU A 349 20.36 -0.17 -9.21
N ASN A 350 20.03 -1.04 -10.17
CA ASN A 350 19.84 -0.68 -11.58
C ASN A 350 18.44 -0.13 -11.90
N GLY A 351 17.57 0.03 -10.90
CA GLY A 351 16.19 0.51 -11.05
C GLY A 351 15.16 -0.57 -11.39
N THR A 352 15.57 -1.83 -11.58
CA THR A 352 14.64 -2.93 -11.88
C THR A 352 13.77 -3.25 -10.67
N LEU A 353 12.46 -3.38 -10.90
CA LEU A 353 11.53 -3.88 -9.89
C LEU A 353 11.36 -5.41 -10.00
N ALA A 354 11.43 -6.10 -8.88
CA ALA A 354 11.26 -7.55 -8.80
C ALA A 354 10.74 -7.95 -7.41
N PRO A 355 10.10 -9.12 -7.28
CA PRO A 355 9.79 -9.68 -5.97
C PRO A 355 11.07 -10.26 -5.33
N PRO A 356 11.06 -10.46 -4.00
CA PRO A 356 12.01 -11.34 -3.32
C PRO A 356 12.05 -12.72 -3.98
N LYS A 357 13.23 -13.36 -4.02
CA LYS A 357 13.38 -14.66 -4.67
C LYS A 357 12.76 -15.79 -3.87
N PHE A 358 12.99 -15.79 -2.56
CA PHE A 358 12.50 -16.81 -1.66
C PHE A 358 12.02 -16.23 -0.33
N LEU A 359 10.74 -16.43 -0.02
CA LEU A 359 10.13 -15.99 1.24
C LEU A 359 9.87 -17.12 2.24
N PHE A 360 10.06 -16.78 3.51
CA PHE A 360 9.69 -17.55 4.71
C PHE A 360 8.51 -16.88 5.43
N PRO A 361 7.69 -17.63 6.17
CA PRO A 361 6.44 -17.13 6.73
C PRO A 361 6.58 -16.47 8.12
N PHE A 362 7.79 -16.04 8.49
CA PHE A 362 8.11 -15.49 9.80
C PHE A 362 9.11 -14.34 9.68
N GLY A 363 9.19 -13.52 10.72
CA GLY A 363 10.21 -12.51 10.92
C GLY A 363 11.22 -12.86 12.00
N LEU A 364 12.35 -12.13 12.01
CA LEU A 364 13.41 -12.19 13.01
C LEU A 364 13.80 -10.78 13.44
N ASP A 365 14.63 -10.67 14.48
CA ASP A 365 15.30 -9.44 14.92
C ASP A 365 14.37 -8.28 15.41
N THR A 366 13.06 -8.38 15.19
CA THR A 366 12.05 -7.53 15.84
C THR A 366 11.77 -8.00 17.27
N GLU A 367 11.57 -7.05 18.18
CA GLU A 367 11.30 -7.32 19.59
C GLU A 367 9.83 -7.71 19.81
N GLU A 368 8.91 -7.16 19.02
CA GLU A 368 7.49 -7.49 19.10
C GLU A 368 7.19 -8.85 18.47
N SER A 369 6.12 -9.52 18.89
CA SER A 369 5.78 -10.85 18.38
C SER A 369 4.29 -11.12 18.31
N ALA A 370 3.92 -12.10 17.50
CA ALA A 370 2.53 -12.47 17.24
C ALA A 370 2.22 -13.92 17.66
N ASP A 371 1.01 -14.13 18.15
CA ASP A 371 0.43 -15.46 18.28
C ASP A 371 -0.74 -15.68 17.34
N ASN A 372 -1.08 -16.95 17.16
CA ASN A 372 -2.26 -17.39 16.42
C ASN A 372 -2.30 -16.81 15.01
N LEU A 373 -1.16 -16.74 14.33
CA LEU A 373 -1.03 -16.35 12.93
C LEU A 373 -0.30 -17.41 12.12
N TYR A 374 -0.65 -17.53 10.84
CA TYR A 374 0.14 -18.25 9.85
C TYR A 374 0.05 -17.56 8.49
N THR A 375 1.08 -17.74 7.67
CA THR A 375 1.16 -17.17 6.32
C THR A 375 1.07 -18.28 5.27
N VAL A 376 0.32 -18.04 4.20
CA VAL A 376 0.24 -18.92 3.02
C VAL A 376 0.28 -18.12 1.72
N SER A 377 0.73 -18.73 0.62
CA SER A 377 0.57 -18.12 -0.70
C SER A 377 -0.92 -18.02 -1.08
N TYR A 378 -1.33 -16.87 -1.60
CA TYR A 378 -2.72 -16.54 -1.91
C TYR A 378 -2.79 -15.57 -3.09
N ASN A 379 -3.40 -15.97 -4.20
CA ASN A 379 -3.69 -15.09 -5.34
C ASN A 379 -2.53 -14.22 -5.85
N GLY A 380 -1.28 -14.71 -5.82
CA GLY A 380 -0.09 -13.96 -6.27
C GLY A 380 0.54 -13.06 -5.20
N VAL A 381 0.01 -13.10 -3.99
CA VAL A 381 0.52 -12.49 -2.74
C VAL A 381 0.54 -13.53 -1.63
N TYR A 382 0.63 -13.08 -0.37
CA TYR A 382 0.69 -13.92 0.81
C TYR A 382 -0.36 -13.49 1.82
N LEU A 383 -1.25 -14.41 2.20
CA LEU A 383 -2.30 -14.15 3.17
C LEU A 383 -1.82 -14.55 4.56
N VAL A 384 -1.88 -13.62 5.51
CA VAL A 384 -1.69 -13.85 6.93
C VAL A 384 -3.06 -14.00 7.59
N SER A 385 -3.34 -15.21 8.06
CA SER A 385 -4.61 -15.61 8.67
C SER A 385 -4.45 -16.04 10.11
N SER A 386 -5.52 -15.92 10.89
CA SER A 386 -5.54 -16.41 12.27
C SER A 386 -5.50 -17.95 12.31
N GLY A 387 -4.61 -18.52 13.11
CA GLY A 387 -4.45 -19.96 13.32
C GLY A 387 -3.01 -20.41 13.47
N TYR A 388 -2.81 -21.72 13.58
CA TYR A 388 -1.49 -22.35 13.64
C TYR A 388 -1.27 -23.27 12.45
N GLN A 389 -0.14 -23.09 11.76
CA GLN A 389 0.38 -24.03 10.76
C GLN A 389 1.89 -24.21 10.93
N VAL A 390 2.38 -25.32 10.40
CA VAL A 390 3.81 -25.61 10.28
C VAL A 390 4.47 -24.57 9.40
N ILE A 391 5.64 -24.07 9.81
CA ILE A 391 6.44 -23.12 9.05
C ILE A 391 6.98 -23.81 7.81
N ASN A 392 6.43 -23.46 6.65
CA ASN A 392 6.86 -24.00 5.35
C ASN A 392 7.35 -22.87 4.46
N ASN A 393 8.21 -23.21 3.49
CA ASN A 393 8.62 -22.30 2.43
C ASN A 393 7.38 -21.86 1.61
N LEU A 394 7.24 -20.55 1.38
CA LEU A 394 6.05 -19.97 0.73
C LEU A 394 6.09 -20.03 -0.81
N ASN A 395 7.22 -20.37 -1.42
CA ASN A 395 7.43 -20.19 -2.86
C ASN A 395 6.94 -21.36 -3.75
N GLU A 396 6.24 -22.36 -3.19
CA GLU A 396 5.95 -23.61 -3.91
C GLU A 396 4.63 -23.63 -4.71
N ASN A 397 3.77 -22.60 -4.67
CA ASN A 397 2.47 -22.62 -5.36
C ASN A 397 2.00 -21.24 -5.86
N VAL A 398 2.59 -20.74 -6.95
CA VAL A 398 2.08 -19.54 -7.62
C VAL A 398 0.76 -19.85 -8.33
N SER A 399 -0.34 -19.30 -7.81
CA SER A 399 -1.66 -19.41 -8.46
C SER A 399 -1.65 -18.89 -9.90
N GLN A 400 -2.51 -19.45 -10.75
CA GLN A 400 -2.58 -19.08 -12.17
C GLN A 400 -2.87 -17.59 -12.36
N PHE A 401 -2.12 -16.92 -13.23
CA PHE A 401 -2.34 -15.52 -13.60
C PHE A 401 -3.72 -15.33 -14.27
N ARG A 402 -4.56 -14.51 -13.62
CA ARG A 402 -5.90 -14.10 -14.08
C ARG A 402 -5.99 -12.59 -14.10
N PHE A 403 -6.69 -12.09 -15.12
CA PHE A 403 -6.86 -10.67 -15.39
C PHE A 403 -8.19 -10.45 -16.10
N ASN A 404 -9.01 -9.53 -15.58
CA ASN A 404 -10.23 -9.05 -16.25
C ASN A 404 -10.40 -7.54 -16.04
N VAL A 405 -10.99 -6.86 -17.01
CA VAL A 405 -11.51 -5.50 -16.84
C VAL A 405 -12.94 -5.63 -16.33
N VAL A 406 -13.20 -5.16 -15.11
CA VAL A 406 -14.49 -5.37 -14.42
C VAL A 406 -15.46 -4.20 -14.61
N ASN A 407 -14.94 -2.99 -14.81
CA ASN A 407 -15.77 -1.82 -15.06
C ASN A 407 -15.03 -0.81 -15.96
N TYR A 408 -15.74 -0.22 -16.92
CA TYR A 408 -15.23 0.85 -17.78
C TYR A 408 -16.41 1.59 -18.40
N ILE A 409 -16.22 2.88 -18.71
CA ILE A 409 -17.19 3.68 -19.46
C ILE A 409 -16.91 3.58 -20.97
N LYS A 410 -17.96 3.44 -21.79
CA LYS A 410 -17.84 3.37 -23.25
C LYS A 410 -17.83 4.74 -23.93
N VAL A 411 -18.28 5.77 -23.21
CA VAL A 411 -18.46 7.13 -23.72
C VAL A 411 -17.95 8.12 -22.66
N THR A 412 -17.25 9.15 -23.08
CA THR A 412 -16.81 10.28 -22.24
C THR A 412 -16.78 11.56 -23.07
N ASP A 413 -16.77 12.71 -22.41
CA ASP A 413 -16.53 13.98 -23.09
C ASP A 413 -15.03 14.28 -23.18
N GLN A 414 -14.67 15.13 -24.14
CA GLN A 414 -13.32 15.65 -24.25
C GLN A 414 -12.89 16.33 -22.93
N ASN A 415 -11.66 16.02 -22.49
CA ASN A 415 -11.06 16.51 -21.24
C ASN A 415 -11.72 16.02 -19.93
N PHE A 416 -12.59 15.01 -19.98
CA PHE A 416 -13.03 14.30 -18.78
C PHE A 416 -12.03 13.20 -18.38
N PRO A 417 -11.81 12.97 -17.07
CA PRO A 417 -10.97 11.87 -16.61
C PRO A 417 -11.60 10.53 -16.99
N TYR A 418 -10.80 9.64 -17.58
CA TYR A 418 -11.24 8.29 -17.90
C TYR A 418 -10.79 7.32 -16.83
N ILE A 419 -11.72 6.51 -16.33
CA ILE A 419 -11.45 5.53 -15.29
C ILE A 419 -11.93 4.17 -15.77
N PHE A 420 -11.07 3.16 -15.60
CA PHE A 420 -11.45 1.76 -15.72
C PHE A 420 -10.98 1.01 -14.48
N THR A 421 -11.64 -0.10 -14.18
CA THR A 421 -11.31 -0.96 -13.05
C THR A 421 -10.88 -2.32 -13.57
N ILE A 422 -9.74 -2.81 -13.08
CA ILE A 422 -9.24 -4.16 -13.37
C ILE A 422 -9.33 -5.00 -12.10
N ASN A 423 -9.46 -6.30 -12.30
CA ASN A 423 -9.28 -7.30 -11.26
C ASN A 423 -8.15 -8.23 -11.68
N VAL A 424 -7.17 -8.40 -10.80
CA VAL A 424 -5.96 -9.19 -11.02
C VAL A 424 -5.79 -10.17 -9.89
N SER A 425 -5.43 -11.42 -10.21
CA SER A 425 -5.05 -12.42 -9.21
C SER A 425 -4.05 -13.40 -9.81
N GLY A 426 -3.14 -13.91 -9.00
CA GLY A 426 -2.15 -14.92 -9.37
C GLY A 426 -1.05 -14.40 -10.28
N GLY A 427 -0.20 -15.30 -10.77
CA GLY A 427 1.08 -14.90 -11.39
C GLY A 427 2.03 -14.28 -10.35
N VAL A 428 3.06 -13.59 -10.84
CA VAL A 428 4.14 -13.05 -10.00
C VAL A 428 4.21 -11.53 -10.11
N LEU A 429 4.14 -10.84 -8.97
CA LEU A 429 4.31 -9.39 -8.86
C LEU A 429 5.75 -8.94 -9.18
N PRO A 430 5.97 -7.67 -9.56
CA PRO A 430 4.97 -6.67 -9.92
C PRO A 430 4.41 -6.89 -11.32
N TYR A 431 3.17 -6.46 -11.58
CA TYR A 431 2.60 -6.48 -12.93
C TYR A 431 2.95 -5.19 -13.69
N LYS A 432 3.15 -5.31 -14.99
CA LYS A 432 3.27 -4.21 -15.95
C LYS A 432 1.94 -4.03 -16.69
N LEU A 433 1.23 -2.96 -16.40
CA LEU A 433 0.01 -2.54 -17.07
C LEU A 433 0.36 -1.64 -18.24
N ASN A 434 0.16 -2.13 -19.46
CA ASN A 434 0.30 -1.36 -20.69
C ASN A 434 -1.10 -1.04 -21.22
N VAL A 435 -1.39 0.24 -21.44
CA VAL A 435 -2.64 0.73 -22.01
C VAL A 435 -2.31 1.38 -23.34
N THR A 436 -2.89 0.85 -24.40
CA THR A 436 -2.79 1.39 -25.76
C THR A 436 -4.15 1.91 -26.20
N ILE A 437 -4.19 3.10 -26.77
CA ILE A 437 -5.38 3.75 -27.33
C ILE A 437 -5.13 3.92 -28.83
N SER A 438 -5.96 3.29 -29.65
CA SER A 438 -5.84 3.34 -31.11
C SER A 438 -7.07 4.00 -31.73
N ASN A 439 -6.87 5.00 -32.60
CA ASN A 439 -7.98 5.56 -33.38
C ASN A 439 -8.34 4.67 -34.58
N SER A 440 -9.45 4.95 -35.27
CA SER A 440 -9.87 4.21 -36.47
C SER A 440 -8.88 4.26 -37.65
N SER A 441 -7.90 5.17 -37.60
CA SER A 441 -6.87 5.36 -38.62
C SER A 441 -5.54 4.67 -38.28
N GLY A 442 -5.44 3.99 -37.13
CA GLY A 442 -4.25 3.27 -36.70
C GLY A 442 -3.20 4.09 -35.92
N ASN A 443 -3.49 5.34 -35.53
CA ASN A 443 -2.60 6.09 -34.64
C ASN A 443 -2.73 5.56 -33.21
N GLU A 444 -1.61 5.20 -32.60
CA GLU A 444 -1.56 4.60 -31.26
C GLU A 444 -0.91 5.55 -30.24
N LEU A 445 -1.57 5.71 -29.09
CA LEU A 445 -0.96 6.25 -27.88
C LEU A 445 -0.79 5.13 -26.87
N SER A 446 0.39 4.98 -26.28
CA SER A 446 0.65 3.95 -25.27
C SER A 446 1.13 4.57 -23.96
N ARG A 447 0.65 4.04 -22.84
CA ARG A 447 1.10 4.35 -21.49
C ARG A 447 1.36 3.07 -20.73
N TYR A 448 2.37 3.08 -19.86
CA TYR A 448 2.64 1.97 -18.95
C TYR A 448 2.65 2.44 -17.50
N THR A 449 2.24 1.56 -16.60
CA THR A 449 2.38 1.73 -15.15
C THR A 449 2.62 0.37 -14.50
N TYR A 450 3.20 0.38 -13.31
CA TYR A 450 3.30 -0.83 -12.50
C TYR A 450 2.07 -0.99 -11.62
N VAL A 451 1.67 -2.23 -11.41
CA VAL A 451 0.66 -2.65 -10.44
C VAL A 451 1.37 -3.51 -9.42
N LEU A 452 1.27 -3.10 -8.15
CA LEU A 452 2.10 -3.62 -7.07
C LEU A 452 1.32 -4.55 -6.12
N PHE A 453 0.02 -4.70 -6.32
CA PHE A 453 -0.83 -5.58 -5.54
C PHE A 453 -1.95 -6.19 -6.41
N PRO A 454 -2.28 -7.49 -6.29
CA PRO A 454 -3.45 -8.09 -6.91
C PRO A 454 -4.69 -7.69 -6.12
N SER A 455 -5.58 -6.93 -6.72
CA SER A 455 -6.90 -6.63 -6.17
C SER A 455 -7.78 -6.01 -7.25
N VAL A 456 -9.00 -5.64 -6.88
CA VAL A 456 -9.84 -4.77 -7.70
C VAL A 456 -9.33 -3.34 -7.57
N SER A 457 -8.74 -2.81 -8.63
CA SER A 457 -8.09 -1.49 -8.63
C SER A 457 -8.60 -0.61 -9.76
N ALA A 458 -8.90 0.65 -9.44
CA ALA A 458 -9.32 1.67 -10.39
C ALA A 458 -8.11 2.44 -10.95
N TYR A 459 -8.08 2.64 -12.26
CA TYR A 459 -6.98 3.28 -12.98
C TYR A 459 -7.47 4.49 -13.74
N TYR A 460 -6.78 5.60 -13.52
CA TYR A 460 -7.00 6.85 -14.23
C TYR A 460 -6.15 6.91 -15.50
N LEU A 461 -6.82 7.05 -16.63
CA LEU A 461 -6.20 7.24 -17.94
C LEU A 461 -6.41 8.69 -18.38
N PRO A 462 -5.35 9.51 -18.47
CA PRO A 462 -5.47 10.83 -19.07
C PRO A 462 -5.73 10.66 -20.56
N LEU A 463 -6.88 11.17 -21.02
CA LEU A 463 -7.25 11.18 -22.44
C LEU A 463 -6.81 12.47 -23.16
N SER A 464 -6.13 13.40 -22.48
CA SER A 464 -5.73 14.67 -23.09
C SER A 464 -4.39 14.52 -23.84
N PRO A 465 -4.25 15.02 -25.09
CA PRO A 465 -5.21 15.79 -25.88
C PRO A 465 -5.83 14.96 -27.03
N LEU A 466 -6.69 13.98 -26.72
CA LEU A 466 -7.47 13.28 -27.74
C LEU A 466 -8.65 14.14 -28.23
N SER A 467 -8.84 14.17 -29.54
CA SER A 467 -9.97 14.83 -30.20
C SER A 467 -11.25 13.99 -30.09
N PRO A 468 -12.43 14.59 -30.32
CA PRO A 468 -13.66 13.83 -30.47
C PRO A 468 -13.56 12.75 -31.57
N GLY A 469 -14.04 11.55 -31.29
CA GLY A 469 -13.92 10.42 -32.20
C GLY A 469 -14.08 9.06 -31.51
N ASN A 470 -13.92 8.00 -32.30
CA ASN A 470 -13.97 6.61 -31.85
C ASN A 470 -12.57 6.03 -31.70
N TYR A 471 -12.35 5.37 -30.58
CA TYR A 471 -11.09 4.78 -30.17
C TYR A 471 -11.30 3.34 -29.70
N THR A 472 -10.25 2.55 -29.77
CA THR A 472 -10.16 1.24 -29.11
C THR A 472 -9.11 1.32 -28.01
N ILE A 473 -9.49 0.93 -26.80
CA ILE A 473 -8.56 0.79 -25.69
C ILE A 473 -8.18 -0.67 -25.57
N LYS A 474 -6.87 -0.94 -25.64
CA LYS A 474 -6.26 -2.23 -25.36
C LYS A 474 -5.50 -2.15 -24.06
N ILE A 475 -5.88 -3.00 -23.12
CA ILE A 475 -5.17 -3.18 -21.87
C ILE A 475 -4.42 -4.49 -21.93
N LYS A 476 -3.10 -4.45 -21.76
CA LYS A 476 -2.24 -5.63 -21.64
C LYS A 476 -1.57 -5.60 -20.28
N LEU A 477 -1.87 -6.60 -19.46
CA LEU A 477 -1.22 -6.82 -18.17
C LEU A 477 -0.21 -7.96 -18.31
N THR A 478 1.02 -7.74 -17.88
CA THR A 478 2.11 -8.72 -17.91
C THR A 478 2.67 -8.91 -16.51
N ASP A 479 2.80 -10.15 -16.03
CA ASP A 479 3.45 -10.45 -14.75
C ASP A 479 4.98 -10.40 -14.84
N PHE A 480 5.67 -10.54 -13.71
CA PHE A 480 7.14 -10.48 -13.65
C PHE A 480 7.80 -11.58 -14.49
N ASN A 481 7.19 -12.75 -14.59
CA ASN A 481 7.68 -13.88 -15.39
C ASN A 481 7.38 -13.75 -16.90
N GLY A 482 6.67 -12.70 -17.32
CA GLY A 482 6.35 -12.43 -18.72
C GLY A 482 5.01 -13.01 -19.19
N ASN A 483 4.23 -13.67 -18.33
CA ASN A 483 2.88 -14.09 -18.65
C ASN A 483 2.01 -12.86 -18.89
N SER A 484 1.27 -12.83 -20.01
CA SER A 484 0.44 -11.67 -20.33
C SER A 484 -0.97 -12.05 -20.74
N LYS A 485 -1.91 -11.17 -20.39
CA LYS A 485 -3.32 -11.21 -20.79
C LYS A 485 -3.70 -9.84 -21.31
N SER A 486 -4.58 -9.80 -22.29
CA SER A 486 -5.07 -8.54 -22.86
C SER A 486 -6.59 -8.51 -22.91
N TYR A 487 -7.15 -7.31 -22.80
CA TYR A 487 -8.58 -7.05 -22.95
C TYR A 487 -8.76 -5.77 -23.77
N GLU A 488 -9.70 -5.78 -24.70
CA GLU A 488 -9.95 -4.68 -25.62
C GLU A 488 -11.41 -4.25 -25.56
N PHE A 489 -11.64 -2.94 -25.59
CA PHE A 489 -12.99 -2.38 -25.62
C PHE A 489 -13.05 -1.02 -26.33
N PRO A 490 -14.22 -0.62 -26.88
CA PRO A 490 -14.38 0.66 -27.56
C PRO A 490 -14.55 1.84 -26.57
N LEU A 491 -14.08 3.02 -26.99
CA LEU A 491 -14.30 4.31 -26.34
C LEU A 491 -14.71 5.36 -27.37
N THR A 492 -15.81 6.06 -27.13
CA THR A 492 -16.21 7.26 -27.89
C THR A 492 -15.96 8.51 -27.06
N ILE A 493 -15.20 9.46 -27.62
CA ILE A 493 -14.99 10.79 -27.04
C ILE A 493 -15.92 11.77 -27.75
N ASN A 494 -16.86 12.36 -27.02
CA ASN A 494 -17.79 13.35 -27.54
C ASN A 494 -17.21 14.77 -27.45
N PRO A 495 -17.55 15.66 -28.42
CA PRO A 495 -17.28 17.08 -28.27
C PRO A 495 -18.13 17.66 -27.12
N PRO A 496 -17.75 18.79 -26.50
CA PRO A 496 -18.61 19.49 -25.55
C PRO A 496 -20.00 19.81 -26.14
N PRO A 497 -21.06 19.87 -25.32
CA PRO A 497 -22.38 20.23 -25.80
C PRO A 497 -22.38 21.66 -26.35
N SER A 498 -23.14 21.88 -27.40
CA SER A 498 -23.29 23.18 -28.08
C SER A 498 -24.76 23.43 -28.42
N LEU A 499 -25.20 24.69 -28.34
CA LEU A 499 -26.57 25.09 -28.65
C LEU A 499 -26.64 25.77 -30.01
N SER A 500 -27.64 25.41 -30.81
CA SER A 500 -28.05 26.17 -32.00
C SER A 500 -29.48 26.65 -31.77
N VAL A 501 -29.71 27.96 -31.87
CA VAL A 501 -31.03 28.57 -31.65
C VAL A 501 -31.40 29.42 -32.86
N LYS A 502 -32.58 29.18 -33.41
CA LYS A 502 -33.24 30.06 -34.37
C LYS A 502 -34.42 30.72 -33.69
N GLU A 503 -34.57 32.02 -33.90
CA GLU A 503 -35.63 32.82 -33.29
C GLU A 503 -36.45 33.58 -34.33
N GLN A 504 -37.73 33.74 -34.03
CA GLN A 504 -38.63 34.59 -34.80
C GLN A 504 -39.58 35.30 -33.86
N THR A 505 -39.51 36.64 -33.82
CA THR A 505 -40.45 37.44 -33.04
C THR A 505 -41.73 37.70 -33.83
N GLN A 506 -42.83 37.85 -33.10
CA GLN A 506 -44.14 38.18 -33.65
C GLN A 506 -44.74 39.36 -32.88
N GLY A 507 -45.30 40.32 -33.62
CA GLY A 507 -46.02 41.47 -33.09
C GLY A 507 -47.34 41.67 -33.83
N ASN A 508 -48.05 42.73 -33.45
CA ASN A 508 -49.25 43.20 -34.12
C ASN A 508 -49.11 44.71 -34.39
N PHE A 509 -50.18 45.34 -34.89
CA PHE A 509 -50.17 46.76 -35.24
C PHE A 509 -49.89 47.68 -34.03
N ILE A 510 -50.32 47.29 -32.83
CA ILE A 510 -50.25 48.08 -31.58
C ILE A 510 -48.98 47.77 -30.78
N GLN A 511 -48.47 46.53 -30.83
CA GLN A 511 -47.34 46.06 -30.03
C GLN A 511 -46.32 45.30 -30.88
N TYR A 512 -45.04 45.58 -30.70
CA TYR A 512 -43.96 44.82 -31.33
C TYR A 512 -43.43 43.73 -30.39
N ASN A 513 -42.99 42.59 -30.96
CA ASN A 513 -42.39 41.46 -30.23
C ASN A 513 -43.23 40.88 -29.07
N THR A 514 -44.56 40.82 -29.22
CA THR A 514 -45.47 40.22 -28.22
C THR A 514 -45.18 38.74 -27.90
N SER A 515 -44.57 38.00 -28.82
CA SER A 515 -44.10 36.63 -28.60
C SER A 515 -42.86 36.32 -29.42
N ILE A 516 -42.16 35.26 -29.06
CA ILE A 516 -40.99 34.73 -29.77
C ILE A 516 -41.14 33.22 -29.94
N THR A 517 -40.86 32.72 -31.14
CA THR A 517 -40.75 31.29 -31.40
C THR A 517 -39.28 30.92 -31.48
N LEU A 518 -38.85 29.98 -30.65
CA LEU A 518 -37.51 29.45 -30.59
C LEU A 518 -37.49 28.04 -31.19
N SER A 519 -36.59 27.77 -32.13
CA SER A 519 -36.20 26.42 -32.54
C SER A 519 -34.78 26.18 -32.06
N ALA A 520 -34.63 25.40 -30.99
CA ALA A 520 -33.33 25.09 -30.40
C ALA A 520 -32.96 23.63 -30.64
N SER A 521 -31.68 23.36 -30.88
CA SER A 521 -31.10 22.02 -30.89
C SER A 521 -29.79 22.00 -30.11
N VAL A 522 -29.47 20.84 -29.53
CA VAL A 522 -28.18 20.58 -28.89
C VAL A 522 -27.38 19.62 -29.76
N ASN A 523 -26.13 19.94 -30.00
CA ASN A 523 -25.17 19.05 -30.68
C ASN A 523 -24.00 18.75 -29.75
N GLY A 524 -23.43 17.54 -29.84
CA GLY A 524 -22.36 17.10 -28.94
C GLY A 524 -22.86 16.79 -27.53
N GLY A 525 -21.92 16.57 -26.61
CA GLY A 525 -22.18 16.15 -25.24
C GLY A 525 -22.62 14.69 -25.12
N THR A 526 -22.47 14.12 -23.92
CA THR A 526 -22.91 12.75 -23.61
C THR A 526 -24.35 12.73 -23.10
N ASN A 527 -25.30 12.30 -23.94
CA ASN A 527 -26.75 12.35 -23.70
C ASN A 527 -27.23 13.75 -23.27
N PRO A 528 -27.11 14.76 -24.14
CA PRO A 528 -27.42 16.13 -23.79
C PRO A 528 -28.93 16.39 -23.64
N TYR A 529 -29.26 17.38 -22.81
CA TYR A 529 -30.57 18.03 -22.74
C TYR A 529 -30.37 19.54 -22.58
N TYR A 530 -31.43 20.34 -22.74
CA TYR A 530 -31.35 21.78 -22.50
C TYR A 530 -32.57 22.33 -21.77
N LEU A 531 -32.31 23.34 -20.96
CA LEU A 531 -33.27 24.08 -20.16
C LEU A 531 -33.49 25.46 -20.78
N ILE A 532 -34.72 25.96 -20.74
CA ILE A 532 -35.07 27.32 -21.19
C ILE A 532 -35.62 28.10 -20.01
N PHE A 533 -35.08 29.28 -19.77
CA PHE A 533 -35.53 30.22 -18.76
C PHE A 533 -36.04 31.49 -19.43
N LEU A 534 -37.17 32.03 -18.97
CA LEU A 534 -37.69 33.33 -19.33
C LEU A 534 -37.74 34.20 -18.07
N ASN A 535 -37.01 35.31 -18.06
CA ASN A 535 -36.88 36.23 -16.93
C ASN A 535 -36.52 35.51 -15.62
N GLY A 536 -35.58 34.56 -15.71
CA GLY A 536 -35.11 33.75 -14.58
C GLY A 536 -36.02 32.57 -14.20
N LYS A 537 -37.20 32.41 -14.80
CA LYS A 537 -38.11 31.29 -14.53
C LYS A 537 -37.94 30.17 -15.56
N LEU A 538 -37.78 28.92 -15.09
CA LEU A 538 -37.73 27.75 -15.96
C LEU A 538 -39.08 27.57 -16.70
N VAL A 539 -39.03 27.51 -18.03
CA VAL A 539 -40.20 27.37 -18.92
C VAL A 539 -40.14 26.13 -19.81
N GLY A 540 -39.02 25.39 -19.83
CA GLY A 540 -38.94 24.12 -20.56
C GLY A 540 -37.66 23.32 -20.30
N ASN A 541 -37.76 22.01 -20.51
CA ASN A 541 -36.66 21.04 -20.44
C ASN A 541 -36.84 20.02 -21.57
N TYR A 542 -35.87 19.95 -22.49
CA TYR A 542 -35.99 19.17 -23.71
C TYR A 542 -34.71 18.37 -23.99
N SER A 543 -34.86 17.14 -24.47
CA SER A 543 -33.75 16.25 -24.86
C SER A 543 -33.52 16.18 -26.37
N SER A 544 -34.36 16.84 -27.17
CA SER A 544 -34.29 16.85 -28.64
C SER A 544 -34.77 18.20 -29.20
N THR A 545 -34.46 18.45 -30.47
CA THR A 545 -34.86 19.66 -31.19
C THR A 545 -36.36 19.91 -31.04
N THR A 546 -36.73 21.08 -30.52
CA THR A 546 -38.13 21.44 -30.26
C THR A 546 -38.39 22.90 -30.64
N GLN A 547 -39.59 23.17 -31.16
CA GLN A 547 -40.11 24.52 -31.34
C GLN A 547 -40.92 24.93 -30.12
N LEU A 548 -40.59 26.07 -29.51
CA LEU A 548 -41.31 26.62 -28.37
C LEU A 548 -41.69 28.08 -28.63
N GLN A 549 -42.96 28.40 -28.44
CA GLN A 549 -43.44 29.79 -28.48
C GLN A 549 -43.54 30.34 -27.06
N LEU A 550 -42.90 31.47 -26.80
CA LEU A 550 -42.90 32.18 -25.52
C LEU A 550 -43.63 33.52 -25.66
N LYS A 551 -44.54 33.82 -24.73
CA LYS A 551 -45.15 35.16 -24.62
C LYS A 551 -44.21 36.10 -23.89
N LEU A 552 -44.04 37.31 -24.41
CA LEU A 552 -43.13 38.31 -23.87
C LEU A 552 -43.90 39.40 -23.12
N GLN A 553 -43.34 39.85 -22.01
CA GLN A 553 -43.88 40.97 -21.24
C GLN A 553 -43.44 42.30 -21.85
N ASN A 554 -44.18 43.37 -21.57
CA ASN A 554 -43.78 44.70 -22.01
C ASN A 554 -42.48 45.11 -21.30
N GLY A 555 -41.51 45.62 -22.05
CA GLY A 555 -40.14 45.87 -21.59
C GLY A 555 -39.15 44.78 -22.03
N GLU A 556 -38.03 44.73 -21.33
CA GLU A 556 -36.95 43.78 -21.60
C GLU A 556 -37.30 42.36 -21.13
N ASN A 557 -37.12 41.38 -22.01
CA ASN A 557 -37.26 39.97 -21.68
C ASN A 557 -35.93 39.25 -21.90
N ASN A 558 -35.44 38.59 -20.85
CA ASN A 558 -34.21 37.80 -20.88
C ASN A 558 -34.56 36.32 -21.01
N ILE A 559 -34.11 35.69 -22.09
CA ILE A 559 -34.31 34.28 -22.38
C ILE A 559 -32.95 33.59 -22.32
N THR A 560 -32.77 32.69 -21.36
CA THR A 560 -31.52 31.94 -21.19
C THR A 560 -31.75 30.47 -21.51
N LEU A 561 -30.98 29.92 -22.45
CA LEU A 561 -30.94 28.50 -22.76
C LEU A 561 -29.65 27.91 -22.20
N ILE A 562 -29.77 26.80 -21.47
CA ILE A 562 -28.64 26.08 -20.87
C ILE A 562 -28.69 24.64 -21.32
N ALA A 563 -27.81 24.24 -22.22
CA ALA A 563 -27.55 22.83 -22.50
C ALA A 563 -26.67 22.23 -21.41
N LYS A 564 -26.99 21.01 -21.00
CA LYS A 564 -26.23 20.20 -20.05
C LYS A 564 -26.12 18.78 -20.58
N ASP A 565 -25.01 18.12 -20.34
CA ASP A 565 -24.88 16.67 -20.52
C ASP A 565 -24.82 15.93 -19.19
N LEU A 566 -24.78 14.59 -19.26
CA LEU A 566 -24.73 13.73 -18.07
C LEU A 566 -23.42 13.84 -17.28
N LEU A 567 -22.36 14.36 -17.89
CA LEU A 567 -21.06 14.56 -17.24
C LEU A 567 -20.92 15.98 -16.67
N GLY A 568 -21.91 16.85 -16.88
CA GLY A 568 -22.00 18.17 -16.27
C GLY A 568 -21.34 19.29 -17.06
N LYS A 569 -20.92 19.07 -18.31
CA LYS A 569 -20.54 20.19 -19.20
C LYS A 569 -21.79 20.95 -19.63
N THR A 570 -21.63 22.25 -19.86
CA THR A 570 -22.73 23.13 -20.20
C THR A 570 -22.40 24.07 -21.34
N ALA A 571 -23.40 24.40 -22.16
CA ALA A 571 -23.36 25.53 -23.07
C ALA A 571 -24.54 26.46 -22.77
N VAL A 572 -24.32 27.77 -22.84
CA VAL A 572 -25.31 28.78 -22.49
C VAL A 572 -25.47 29.76 -23.65
N ILE A 573 -26.71 30.07 -24.00
CA ILE A 573 -27.07 31.17 -24.91
C ILE A 573 -28.08 32.05 -24.20
N THR A 574 -27.87 33.36 -24.25
CA THR A 574 -28.78 34.36 -23.70
C THR A 574 -29.27 35.27 -24.82
N LEU A 575 -30.58 35.45 -24.90
CA LEU A 575 -31.26 36.31 -25.87
C LEU A 575 -32.02 37.37 -25.09
N VAL A 576 -31.85 38.63 -25.49
CA VAL A 576 -32.56 39.77 -24.90
C VAL A 576 -33.51 40.33 -25.94
N VAL A 577 -34.81 40.27 -25.66
CA VAL A 577 -35.85 40.72 -26.57
C VAL A 577 -36.66 41.81 -25.89
N ASN A 578 -36.62 43.02 -26.46
CA ASN A 578 -37.45 44.12 -26.01
C ASN A 578 -38.83 44.05 -26.69
N SER A 579 -39.88 44.10 -25.89
CA SER A 579 -41.27 44.12 -26.34
C SER A 579 -41.92 45.41 -25.87
N GLY A 580 -42.79 45.98 -26.69
CA GLY A 580 -43.23 47.37 -26.51
C GLY A 580 -44.50 47.72 -27.25
N TYR A 581 -45.04 48.89 -26.94
CA TYR A 581 -46.07 49.53 -27.74
C TYR A 581 -45.46 50.26 -28.93
N ASN A 582 -46.08 50.14 -30.10
CA ASN A 582 -45.74 50.93 -31.27
C ASN A 582 -46.46 52.28 -31.19
N TYR A 583 -45.85 53.23 -30.46
CA TYR A 583 -46.43 54.56 -30.24
C TYR A 583 -46.62 55.37 -31.53
N VAL A 584 -45.86 55.08 -32.60
CA VAL A 584 -46.07 55.70 -33.91
C VAL A 584 -47.38 55.22 -34.52
N ASN A 585 -47.60 53.91 -34.58
CA ASN A 585 -48.84 53.31 -35.08
C ASN A 585 -50.05 53.72 -34.22
N ILE A 586 -49.89 53.73 -32.89
CA ILE A 586 -50.92 54.20 -31.96
C ILE A 586 -51.22 55.68 -32.20
N GLY A 587 -50.19 56.52 -32.35
CA GLY A 587 -50.34 57.94 -32.66
C GLY A 587 -51.06 58.20 -33.98
N ILE A 588 -50.81 57.39 -35.01
CA ILE A 588 -51.53 57.45 -36.29
C ILE A 588 -53.02 57.12 -36.08
N ILE A 589 -53.37 56.06 -35.35
CA ILE A 589 -54.76 55.72 -35.04
C ILE A 589 -55.44 56.85 -34.26
N VAL A 590 -54.79 57.35 -33.22
CA VAL A 590 -55.32 58.45 -32.39
C VAL A 590 -55.52 59.71 -33.24
N GLY A 591 -54.58 60.02 -34.14
CA GLY A 591 -54.69 61.11 -35.11
C GLY A 591 -55.85 60.94 -36.08
N ILE A 592 -56.01 59.74 -36.67
CA ILE A 592 -57.15 59.42 -37.56
C ILE A 592 -58.48 59.55 -36.82
N ILE A 593 -58.58 59.02 -35.59
CA ILE A 593 -59.78 59.14 -34.75
C ILE A 593 -60.06 60.62 -34.43
N LEU A 594 -59.05 61.41 -34.07
CA LEU A 594 -59.19 62.85 -33.83
C LEU A 594 -59.72 63.57 -35.08
N ILE A 595 -59.17 63.28 -36.25
CA ILE A 595 -59.64 63.84 -37.53
C ILE A 595 -61.11 63.45 -37.78
N ILE A 596 -61.48 62.18 -37.57
CA ILE A 596 -62.87 61.72 -37.73
C ILE A 596 -63.80 62.41 -36.75
N VAL A 597 -63.42 62.54 -35.47
CA VAL A 597 -64.21 63.24 -34.45
C VAL A 597 -64.37 64.72 -34.80
N ILE A 598 -63.32 65.40 -35.28
CA ILE A 598 -63.38 66.77 -35.75
C ILE A 598 -64.32 66.90 -36.96
N ILE A 599 -64.25 65.98 -37.92
CA ILE A 599 -65.17 65.95 -39.08
C ILE A 599 -66.62 65.74 -38.63
N ILE A 600 -66.89 64.82 -37.71
CA ILE A 600 -68.24 64.57 -37.16
C ILE A 600 -68.73 65.80 -36.39
N ALA A 601 -67.90 66.42 -35.55
CA ALA A 601 -68.25 67.62 -34.81
C ALA A 601 -68.56 68.81 -35.75
N LEU A 602 -67.78 68.98 -36.83
CA LEU A 602 -68.04 69.96 -37.88
C LEU A 602 -69.33 69.68 -38.66
N LEU A 603 -69.66 68.40 -38.90
CA LEU A 603 -70.91 67.99 -39.53
C LEU A 603 -72.13 68.23 -38.62
N ILE A 604 -71.97 68.10 -37.30
CA ILE A 604 -73.03 68.36 -36.32
C ILE A 604 -73.25 69.87 -36.10
N THR A 605 -72.19 70.70 -36.09
CA THR A 605 -72.32 72.16 -35.94
C THR A 605 -72.87 72.87 -37.18
N LYS A 606 -72.73 72.28 -38.38
CA LYS A 606 -73.39 72.76 -39.62
C LYS A 606 -74.90 72.48 -39.72
N ARG A 607 -75.48 71.73 -38.77
CA ARG A 607 -76.92 71.38 -38.74
C ARG A 607 -77.74 72.19 -37.72
N LYS A 608 -77.22 73.32 -37.23
CA LYS A 608 -78.01 74.31 -36.47
C LYS A 608 -78.00 75.65 -37.17
#